data_AF-A0A925B138-F1
#
_entry.id   AF-A0A925B138-F1
#
_cell.length_a   1.000
_cell.length_b   1.000
_cell.length_c   1.000
_cell.angle_alpha   90.00
_cell.angle_beta   90.00
_cell.angle_gamma   90.00
#
_symmetry.space_group_name_H-M   'P 1'
#
loop_
_entity.id
_entity.type
_entity.pdbx_description
1 polymer ?
#
loop_
_entity_poly.entity_id
_entity_poly.type
_entity_poly.pdbx_seq_one_letter_code
_entity_poly.pdbx_strand_id
1 'polypeptide(L)' 'IESGAKIIPVVNKNSDNLMGKRTGVANPGTITTVLLPPIETANLSRDNDLDALRDKVRTAIAEELARN' A
#
# COMPACT_ATOMS: atom_id res chain seq x y z
N ILE A 1 10.36 2.52 -12.16
CA ILE A 1 11.57 2.25 -11.35
C ILE A 1 12.80 2.96 -11.92
N GLU A 2 12.75 3.36 -13.19
CA GLU A 2 13.77 4.10 -13.96
C GLU A 2 14.37 5.36 -13.28
N SER A 3 13.71 5.95 -12.28
CA SER A 3 14.27 7.09 -11.51
C SER A 3 15.07 6.69 -10.27
N GLY A 4 15.06 5.41 -9.86
CA GLY A 4 15.69 4.92 -8.63
C GLY A 4 15.08 5.46 -7.32
N ALA A 5 13.96 6.17 -7.39
CA ALA A 5 13.31 6.77 -6.22
C ALA A 5 12.69 5.70 -5.32
N LYS A 6 12.89 5.83 -4.01
CA LYS A 6 12.30 4.95 -3.00
C LYS A 6 10.78 5.05 -3.04
N ILE A 7 10.11 3.91 -2.85
CA ILE A 7 8.65 3.85 -2.77
C ILE A 7 8.27 3.69 -1.30
N ILE A 8 7.36 4.51 -0.81
CA ILE A 8 6.80 4.40 0.54
C ILE A 8 5.39 3.82 0.42
N PRO A 9 5.15 2.56 0.83
CA PRO A 9 3.81 2.00 0.84
C PRO A 9 2.95 2.70 1.89
N VAL A 10 1.69 2.95 1.56
CA VAL A 10 0.71 3.59 2.45
C VAL A 10 -0.49 2.66 2.62
N VAL A 11 -0.91 2.46 3.87
CA VAL A 11 -2.05 1.63 4.23
C VAL A 11 -3.13 2.51 4.84
N ASN A 12 -4.31 2.50 4.23
CA ASN A 12 -5.50 3.17 4.75
C ASN A 12 -6.42 2.11 5.36
N LYS A 13 -6.61 2.16 6.68
CA LYS A 13 -7.49 1.25 7.41
C LYS A 13 -8.87 1.88 7.59
N ASN A 14 -9.89 1.04 7.67
CA ASN A 14 -11.29 1.40 7.94
C ASN A 14 -12.02 2.23 6.85
N SER A 15 -11.36 2.61 5.76
CA SER A 15 -12.00 3.38 4.68
C SER A 15 -13.16 2.63 4.02
N ASP A 16 -13.03 1.31 3.83
CA ASP A 16 -14.08 0.50 3.17
C ASP A 16 -15.35 0.37 4.02
N ASN A 17 -15.24 0.45 5.35
CA ASN A 17 -16.40 0.45 6.24
C ASN A 17 -17.12 1.80 6.23
N LEU A 18 -16.36 2.90 6.09
CA LEU A 18 -16.89 4.25 6.10
C LEU A 18 -17.43 4.67 4.73
N MET A 19 -16.77 4.25 3.65
CA MET A 19 -17.11 4.61 2.28
C MET A 19 -16.86 3.41 1.36
N GLY A 20 -17.68 2.37 1.54
CA GLY A 20 -17.59 1.16 0.74
C GLY A 20 -17.79 1.41 -0.75
N LYS A 21 -17.05 0.70 -1.59
CA LYS A 21 -17.17 0.83 -3.05
C LYS A 21 -18.61 0.49 -3.49
N ARG A 22 -19.22 1.37 -4.29
CA ARG A 22 -20.60 1.26 -4.81
C ARG A 22 -21.72 1.33 -3.76
N THR A 23 -21.46 1.72 -2.51
CA THR A 23 -22.54 1.90 -1.52
C THR A 23 -23.31 3.19 -1.76
N GLY A 24 -22.67 4.23 -2.31
CA GLY A 24 -23.25 5.57 -2.45
C GLY A 24 -23.47 6.28 -1.11
N VAL A 25 -22.94 5.72 -0.01
CA VAL A 25 -23.15 6.19 1.36
C VAL A 25 -21.79 6.38 2.02
N ALA A 26 -21.63 7.52 2.68
CA ALA A 26 -20.48 7.83 3.53
C ALA A 26 -20.93 7.89 4.99
N ASN A 27 -20.31 7.09 5.84
CA ASN A 27 -20.54 7.06 7.29
C ASN A 27 -19.46 7.89 8.01
N PRO A 28 -19.80 8.58 9.12
CA PRO A 28 -18.82 9.25 9.94
C PRO A 28 -17.92 8.24 10.67
N GLY A 29 -16.64 8.59 10.84
CA GLY A 29 -15.68 7.78 11.57
C GLY A 29 -14.24 8.18 11.29
N THR A 30 -13.29 7.38 11.77
CA THR A 30 -11.85 7.63 11.61
C THR A 30 -11.24 6.69 10.58
N ILE A 31 -10.45 7.25 9.67
CA ILE A 31 -9.55 6.51 8.77
C ILE A 31 -8.14 6.59 9.36
N THR A 32 -7.51 5.45 9.59
CA THR A 32 -6.12 5.40 10.04
C THR A 32 -5.21 5.24 8.82
N THR A 33 -4.25 6.16 8.66
CA THR A 33 -3.25 6.11 7.60
C THR A 33 -1.90 5.72 8.21
N VAL A 34 -1.31 4.64 7.72
CA VAL A 34 0.00 4.15 8.16
C VAL A 34 0.99 4.28 7.01
N LEU A 35 2.10 4.97 7.26
CA LEU A 35 3.24 5.01 6.33
C LEU A 35 4.20 3.88 6.70
N LEU A 36 4.44 2.98 5.74
CA LEU A 36 5.36 1.87 5.92
C LEU A 36 6.80 2.28 5.61
N PRO A 37 7.80 1.48 6.04
CA PRO A 37 9.18 1.75 5.69
C PRO A 37 9.40 1.85 4.18
N PRO A 38 10.31 2.73 3.73
CA PRO A 38 10.61 2.90 2.31
C PRO A 38 11.21 1.62 1.71
N ILE A 39 10.83 1.32 0.48
CA ILE A 39 11.35 0.21 -0.31
C ILE A 39 12.29 0.79 -1.38
N GLU A 40 13.53 0.32 -1.37
CA GLU A 40 14.55 0.68 -2.35
C GLU A 40 14.22 0.17 -3.75
N THR A 41 14.49 1.00 -4.76
CA THR A 41 14.19 0.68 -6.16
C THR A 41 15.39 0.87 -7.09
N ALA A 42 16.52 1.38 -6.59
CA ALA A 42 17.69 1.80 -7.38
C ALA A 42 18.33 0.72 -8.28
N ASN A 43 18.01 -0.57 -8.09
CA ASN A 43 18.62 -1.69 -8.82
C ASN A 43 17.62 -2.61 -9.53
N LEU A 44 16.34 -2.23 -9.59
CA LEU A 44 15.30 -3.04 -10.24
C LEU A 44 15.18 -2.58 -11.70
N SER A 45 15.73 -3.35 -12.63
CA SER A 45 15.91 -2.93 -14.04
C SER A 45 15.29 -3.90 -15.04
N ARG A 46 14.87 -5.08 -14.60
CA ARG A 46 14.24 -6.11 -15.44
C ARG A 46 12.75 -6.22 -15.11
N ASP A 47 11.94 -6.64 -16.08
CA ASP A 47 10.50 -6.83 -15.87
C ASP A 47 10.19 -7.79 -14.70
N ASN A 48 11.00 -8.84 -14.53
CA ASN A 48 10.87 -9.78 -13.40
C ASN A 48 11.09 -9.11 -12.02
N ASP A 49 11.83 -8.00 -11.97
CA ASP A 49 12.07 -7.26 -10.74
C ASP A 49 10.83 -6.44 -10.31
N LEU A 50 9.96 -6.10 -11.27
CA LEU A 50 8.72 -5.37 -11.00
C LEU A 50 7.69 -6.25 -10.30
N ASP A 51 7.54 -7.51 -10.72
CA ASP A 51 6.65 -8.47 -10.06
C ASP A 51 7.12 -8.76 -8.63
N ALA A 52 8.42 -8.98 -8.43
CA ALA A 52 9.00 -9.15 -7.10
C ALA A 52 8.79 -7.93 -6.20
N LEU A 53 8.96 -6.71 -6.74
CA LEU A 53 8.67 -5.47 -6.02
C LEU A 53 7.19 -5.37 -5.65
N ARG A 54 6.29 -5.68 -6.58
CA ARG A 54 4.84 -5.67 -6.36
C ARG A 54 4.47 -6.62 -5.24
N ASP A 55 5.02 -7.83 -5.25
CA ASP A 55 4.71 -8.84 -4.25
C ASP A 55 5.28 -8.44 -2.88
N LYS A 56 6.49 -7.85 -2.82
CA LYS A 56 7.04 -7.27 -1.58
C LYS A 56 6.15 -6.17 -0.99
N VAL A 57 5.69 -5.24 -1.84
CA VAL A 57 4.77 -4.17 -1.41
C VAL A 57 3.46 -4.76 -0.90
N ARG A 58 2.88 -5.72 -1.62
CA ARG A 58 1.62 -6.38 -1.23
C ARG A 58 1.75 -7.12 0.09
N THR A 59 2.84 -7.85 0.31
CA THR A 59 3.12 -8.53 1.58
C THR A 59 3.22 -7.53 2.73
N ALA A 60 3.97 -6.44 2.57
CA ALA A 60 4.10 -5.42 3.61
C ALA A 60 2.75 -4.76 3.96
N ILE A 61 1.92 -4.48 2.94
CA ILE A 61 0.56 -3.96 3.13
C ILE A 61 -0.33 -4.99 3.84
N ALA A 62 -0.30 -6.26 3.42
CA ALA A 62 -1.11 -7.32 3.99
C ALA A 62 -0.77 -7.58 5.46
N GLU A 63 0.53 -7.61 5.80
CA GLU A 63 0.98 -7.73 7.19
C GLU A 63 0.48 -6.55 8.05
N GLU A 64 0.48 -5.33 7.50
CA GLU A 64 -0.02 -4.17 8.23
C GLU A 64 -1.55 -4.16 8.36
N LEU A 65 -2.29 -4.63 7.36
CA LEU A 65 -3.73 -4.80 7.45
C LEU A 65 -4.13 -5.92 8.43
N ALA A 66 -3.28 -6.92 8.62
CA ALA A 66 -3.48 -7.98 9.62
C ALA A 66 -3.19 -7.50 11.06
N ARG A 67 -2.46 -6.39 11.22
CA ARG A 67 -2.28 -5.71 12.51
C ARG A 67 -3.49 -4.78 12.72
N ASN A 68 -4.19 -4.94 13.85
CA ASN A 68 -5.32 -4.05 14.23
C ASN A 68 -4.83 -2.61 14.45
#